data_AF-A0A512AXY7-F1
#
_entry.id   AF-A0A512AXY7-F1
#
_cell.length_a   1.000
_cell.length_b   1.000
_cell.length_c   1.000
_cell.angle_alpha   90.00
_cell.angle_beta   90.00
_cell.angle_gamma   90.00
#
_symmetry.space_group_name_H-M   'P 1'
#
loop_
_entity.id
_entity.type
_entity.pdbx_description
1 polymer ?
#
loop_
_entity_poly.entity_id
_entity_poly.type
_entity_poly.pdbx_seq_one_letter_code
_entity_poly.pdbx_strand_id
1 'polypeptide(L)'
;MHGFPLDVKVKLFRVEVSTHRTDYIVTNDVGQDNAEAVKQICSLRWCVEQLHREEKQLTGIQESQCRLARAQRNHILAATLVWTRLKQLAYASEQTIYQLKIGLLDHYLSQQLKRPDMPYA
;
A
#
# COMPACT_ATOMS: atom_id res chain seq x y z
N MET A 1 -31.60 6.81 -1.33
CA MET A 1 -30.90 5.50 -1.31
C MET A 1 -31.74 4.50 -2.08
N HIS A 2 -31.59 4.44 -3.41
CA HIS A 2 -32.30 3.44 -4.21
C HIS A 2 -31.51 2.14 -4.16
N GLY A 3 -32.10 1.05 -3.65
CA GLY A 3 -31.47 -0.27 -3.57
C GLY A 3 -30.65 -0.57 -2.31
N PHE A 4 -30.69 0.26 -1.26
CA PHE A 4 -30.11 -0.12 0.02
C PHE A 4 -31.05 -1.11 0.74
N PRO A 5 -30.55 -2.27 1.23
CA PRO A 5 -31.39 -3.24 1.93
C PRO A 5 -32.01 -2.62 3.19
N LEU A 6 -33.34 -2.58 3.26
CA LEU A 6 -34.08 -1.92 4.35
C LEU A 6 -34.03 -2.72 5.67
N ASP A 7 -33.70 -4.00 5.59
CA ASP A 7 -33.58 -4.94 6.71
C ASP A 7 -32.22 -4.87 7.41
N VAL A 8 -31.22 -4.23 6.80
CA VAL A 8 -29.88 -4.11 7.38
C VAL A 8 -29.79 -2.86 8.24
N LYS A 9 -29.73 -3.06 9.55
CA LYS A 9 -29.45 -1.98 10.51
C LYS A 9 -27.98 -1.56 10.41
N VAL A 10 -27.76 -0.28 10.18
CA VAL A 10 -26.42 0.33 10.15
C VAL A 10 -26.41 1.60 10.98
N LYS A 11 -25.22 2.00 11.43
CA LYS A 11 -24.96 3.24 12.13
C LYS A 11 -24.06 4.13 11.29
N LEU A 12 -24.43 5.40 11.19
CA LEU A 12 -23.69 6.42 10.46
C LEU A 12 -22.89 7.29 11.43
N PHE A 13 -21.60 7.45 11.15
CA PHE A 13 -20.72 8.37 11.85
C PHE A 13 -20.30 9.49 10.92
N ARG A 14 -20.44 10.73 11.39
CA ARG A 14 -19.84 11.91 10.78
C ARG A 14 -18.48 12.13 11.42
N VAL A 15 -17.42 12.09 10.63
CA VAL A 15 -16.04 12.23 11.11
C VAL A 15 -15.37 13.41 10.43
N GLU A 16 -14.92 14.37 11.22
CA GLU A 16 -14.12 15.49 10.72
C GLU A 16 -12.67 15.01 10.55
N VAL A 17 -12.20 15.02 9.30
CA VAL A 17 -10.86 14.52 8.91
C VAL A 17 -9.89 15.69 8.81
N SER A 18 -10.35 16.85 8.34
CA SER A 18 -9.60 18.11 8.34
C SER A 18 -10.57 19.30 8.36
N THR A 19 -10.04 20.52 8.47
CA THR A 19 -10.82 21.77 8.48
C THR A 19 -11.78 21.92 7.29
N HIS A 20 -11.52 21.21 6.18
CA HIS A 20 -12.32 21.27 4.96
C HIS A 20 -12.87 19.91 4.50
N ARG A 21 -12.67 18.84 5.28
CA ARG A 21 -13.11 17.49 4.91
C ARG A 21 -13.85 16.81 6.06
N THR A 22 -15.10 16.48 5.79
CA THR A 22 -15.92 15.60 6.63
C THR A 22 -16.17 14.30 5.87
N ASP A 23 -15.81 13.18 6.47
CA ASP A 23 -16.13 11.86 5.97
C ASP A 23 -17.35 11.28 6.69
N TYR A 24 -18.06 10.41 5.99
CA TYR A 24 -19.21 9.68 6.51
C TYR A 24 -18.90 8.20 6.50
N ILE A 25 -18.85 7.58 7.67
CA ILE A 25 -18.51 6.16 7.82
C ILE A 25 -19.76 5.43 8.27
N VAL A 26 -20.12 4.37 7.53
CA VAL A 26 -21.25 3.49 7.86
C VAL A 26 -20.70 2.18 8.39
N THR A 27 -21.22 1.72 9.52
CA THR A 27 -20.88 0.43 10.12
C THR A 27 -22.15 -0.37 10.43
N ASN A 28 -22.06 -1.70 10.32
CA ASN A 28 -23.10 -2.62 10.80
C ASN A 28 -22.95 -2.95 12.30
N ASP A 29 -21.85 -2.53 12.93
CA ASP A 29 -21.68 -2.58 14.38
C ASP A 29 -22.50 -1.45 15.03
N VAL A 30 -23.76 -1.76 15.32
CA VAL A 30 -24.71 -0.84 15.97
C VAL A 30 -24.35 -0.53 17.42
N GLY A 31 -23.54 -1.38 18.07
CA GLY A 31 -23.10 -1.19 19.46
C GLY A 31 -21.98 -0.17 19.61
N GLN A 32 -21.19 0.04 18.55
CA GLN A 32 -20.14 1.04 18.51
C GLN A 32 -20.71 2.44 18.70
N ASP A 33 -20.18 3.24 19.62
CA ASP A 33 -20.61 4.60 19.94
C ASP A 33 -19.49 5.64 19.86
N ASN A 34 -18.25 5.20 19.65
CA ASN A 34 -17.08 6.05 19.58
C ASN A 34 -16.67 6.33 18.12
N ALA A 35 -16.87 7.58 17.70
CA ALA A 35 -16.50 8.04 16.35
C ALA A 35 -14.99 7.93 16.07
N GLU A 36 -14.14 8.12 17.07
CA GLU A 36 -12.68 8.01 16.91
C GLU A 36 -12.25 6.55 16.73
N ALA A 37 -12.88 5.60 17.44
CA ALA A 37 -12.65 4.18 17.23
C ALA A 37 -13.04 3.74 15.80
N VAL A 38 -14.18 4.22 15.31
CA VAL A 38 -14.63 3.99 13.93
C VAL A 38 -13.65 4.58 12.92
N LYS A 39 -13.15 5.80 13.17
CA LYS A 39 -12.14 6.45 12.33
C LYS A 39 -10.83 5.65 12.28
N GLN A 40 -10.38 5.12 13.41
CA GLN A 40 -9.17 4.30 13.48
C GLN A 40 -9.32 3.00 12.69
N ILE A 41 -10.45 2.29 12.85
CA ILE A 41 -10.73 1.08 12.08
C ILE A 41 -10.82 1.39 10.59
N CYS A 42 -11.51 2.46 10.20
CA CYS A 42 -11.60 2.89 8.81
C CYS A 42 -10.23 3.29 8.24
N SER A 43 -9.33 3.83 9.06
CA SER A 43 -7.96 4.14 8.67
C SER A 43 -7.16 2.89 8.28
N LEU A 44 -7.46 1.72 8.85
CA LEU A 44 -6.83 0.45 8.45
C LEU A 44 -7.16 0.08 6.99
N ARG A 45 -8.32 0.49 6.47
CA ARG A 45 -8.67 0.31 5.04
C ARG A 45 -7.65 0.99 4.13
N TRP A 46 -7.12 2.14 4.56
CA TRP A 46 -6.08 2.84 3.80
C TRP A 46 -4.79 2.03 3.68
N CYS A 47 -4.46 1.18 4.65
CA CYS A 47 -3.29 0.30 4.57
C CYS A 47 -3.36 -0.65 3.37
N VAL A 48 -4.57 -1.10 2.98
CA VAL A 48 -4.77 -1.93 1.78
C VAL A 48 -4.51 -1.14 0.51
N GLU A 49 -4.96 0.12 0.45
CA GLU A 49 -4.68 0.99 -0.70
C GLU A 49 -3.17 1.31 -0.80
N GLN A 50 -2.51 1.53 0.33
CA GLN A 50 -1.06 1.72 0.38
C GLN A 50 -0.31 0.47 -0.09
N LEU A 51 -0.72 -0.73 0.38
CA LEU A 51 -0.16 -2.00 -0.08
C LEU A 51 -0.26 -2.10 -1.59
N HIS A 52 -1.45 -1.94 -2.17
CA HIS A 52 -1.62 -2.07 -3.62
C HIS A 52 -0.84 -1.01 -4.41
N ARG A 53 -0.73 0.21 -3.91
CA ARG A 53 0.06 1.27 -4.56
C ARG A 53 1.54 0.93 -4.57
N GLU A 54 2.09 0.62 -3.40
CA GLU A 54 3.51 0.31 -3.22
C GLU A 54 3.91 -0.96 -3.99
N GLU A 55 3.07 -2.00 -3.96
CA GLU A 55 3.30 -3.25 -4.68
C GLU A 55 3.37 -3.00 -6.20
N LYS A 56 2.41 -2.26 -6.76
CA LYS A 56 2.41 -1.90 -8.18
C LYS A 56 3.64 -1.11 -8.60
N GLN A 57 4.03 -0.12 -7.81
CA GLN A 57 5.10 0.81 -8.18
C GLN A 57 6.51 0.25 -7.95
N LEU A 58 6.70 -0.65 -6.99
CA LEU A 58 8.04 -0.98 -6.49
C LEU A 58 8.48 -2.43 -6.76
N THR A 59 7.56 -3.30 -7.16
CA THR A 59 7.84 -4.73 -7.32
C THR A 59 7.65 -5.28 -8.73
N GLY A 60 7.07 -4.49 -9.64
CA GLY A 60 6.79 -4.94 -11.02
C GLY A 60 5.68 -5.99 -11.09
N ILE A 61 4.78 -6.07 -10.10
CA ILE A 61 3.67 -7.04 -10.09
C ILE A 61 2.80 -7.00 -11.36
N GLN A 62 2.69 -5.83 -12.00
CA GLN A 62 1.91 -5.63 -13.22
C GLN A 62 2.74 -5.76 -14.51
N GLU A 63 4.05 -5.97 -14.40
CA GLU A 63 4.98 -5.99 -15.53
C GLU A 63 5.27 -7.41 -16.03
N SER A 64 4.64 -8.42 -15.42
CA SER A 64 4.81 -9.82 -15.84
C SER A 64 4.28 -10.05 -17.25
N GLN A 65 5.15 -10.54 -18.13
CA GLN A 65 4.76 -10.98 -19.49
C GLN A 65 4.39 -12.48 -19.53
N CYS A 66 4.28 -13.13 -18.37
CA CYS A 66 3.92 -14.53 -18.29
C CYS A 66 2.50 -14.78 -18.83
N ARG A 67 2.36 -15.79 -19.70
CA ARG A 67 1.07 -16.18 -20.30
C ARG A 67 0.39 -17.37 -19.60
N LEU A 68 1.17 -18.16 -18.85
CA LEU A 68 0.66 -19.31 -18.11
C LEU A 68 0.09 -18.85 -16.76
N ALA A 69 -1.14 -19.27 -16.43
CA ALA A 69 -1.81 -18.89 -15.19
C ALA A 69 -1.01 -19.25 -13.93
N ARG A 70 -0.29 -20.40 -13.94
CA ARG A 70 0.60 -20.78 -12.83
C ARG A 70 1.77 -19.79 -12.68
N ALA A 71 2.40 -19.41 -13.79
CA ALA A 71 3.52 -18.47 -13.77
C ALA A 71 3.08 -17.08 -13.31
N GLN A 72 1.89 -16.61 -13.73
CA GLN A 72 1.31 -15.36 -13.27
C GLN A 72 1.07 -15.36 -11.75
N ARG A 73 0.48 -16.42 -11.20
CA ARG A 73 0.29 -16.56 -9.74
C ARG A 73 1.62 -16.59 -8.99
N ASN A 74 2.62 -17.28 -9.52
CA ASN A 74 3.96 -17.30 -8.93
C ASN A 74 4.61 -15.90 -8.95
N HIS A 75 4.46 -15.14 -10.04
CA HIS A 75 4.95 -13.76 -10.14
C HIS A 75 4.29 -12.85 -9.12
N ILE A 76 2.96 -12.93 -8.98
CA ILE A 76 2.21 -12.19 -7.98
C ILE A 76 2.75 -12.52 -6.57
N LEU A 77 2.90 -13.80 -6.23
CA LEU A 77 3.44 -14.21 -4.93
C LEU A 77 4.86 -13.68 -4.70
N ALA A 78 5.74 -13.78 -5.70
CA ALA A 78 7.10 -13.27 -5.61
C ALA A 78 7.13 -11.75 -5.39
N ALA A 79 6.31 -11.00 -6.12
CA ALA A 79 6.17 -9.56 -5.96
C ALA A 79 5.69 -9.19 -4.54
N THR A 80 4.67 -9.90 -4.01
CA THR A 80 4.17 -9.69 -2.65
C THR A 80 5.26 -10.00 -1.60
N LEU A 81 6.02 -11.08 -1.76
CA LEU A 81 7.13 -11.42 -0.85
C LEU A 81 8.24 -10.35 -0.85
N VAL A 82 8.58 -9.82 -2.02
CA VAL A 82 9.53 -8.71 -2.16
C VAL A 82 9.00 -7.47 -1.44
N TRP A 83 7.73 -7.12 -1.64
CA TRP A 83 7.11 -5.99 -0.94
C TRP A 83 7.19 -6.17 0.59
N THR A 84 6.83 -7.34 1.12
CA THR A 84 6.93 -7.63 2.56
C THR A 84 8.35 -7.43 3.08
N ARG A 85 9.35 -7.93 2.34
CA ARG A 85 10.75 -7.77 2.74
C ARG A 85 11.20 -6.32 2.70
N LEU A 86 10.83 -5.57 1.66
CA LEU A 86 11.13 -4.15 1.55
C LEU A 86 10.47 -3.33 2.67
N LYS A 87 9.23 -3.65 3.07
CA LYS A 87 8.59 -3.00 4.23
C LYS A 87 9.30 -3.28 5.53
N GLN A 88 9.69 -4.52 5.78
CA GLN A 88 10.47 -4.87 6.98
C GLN A 88 11.77 -4.07 7.06
N LEU A 89 12.50 -4.00 5.95
CA LEU A 89 13.74 -3.24 5.86
C LEU A 89 13.51 -1.75 6.04
N ALA A 90 12.48 -1.20 5.40
CA ALA A 90 12.12 0.21 5.51
C ALA A 90 11.79 0.59 6.97
N TYR A 91 11.05 -0.26 7.69
CA TYR A 91 10.80 -0.06 9.12
C TYR A 91 12.07 -0.16 9.97
N ALA A 92 12.93 -1.14 9.69
CA ALA A 92 14.18 -1.32 10.42
C ALA A 92 15.19 -0.18 10.17
N SER A 93 15.15 0.45 9.00
CA SER A 93 16.03 1.57 8.63
C SER A 93 15.39 2.95 8.86
N GLU A 94 14.17 3.03 9.39
CA GLU A 94 13.41 4.27 9.56
C GLU A 94 13.26 5.07 8.25
N GLN A 95 13.20 4.38 7.12
CA GLN A 95 13.03 4.96 5.79
C GLN A 95 11.65 4.63 5.22
N THR A 96 11.21 5.41 4.24
CA THR A 96 10.09 4.98 3.40
C THR A 96 10.55 3.86 2.46
N ILE A 97 9.62 2.99 2.07
CA ILE A 97 9.92 1.92 1.10
C ILE A 97 10.43 2.48 -0.24
N TYR A 98 10.00 3.70 -0.62
CA TYR A 98 10.46 4.40 -1.81
C TYR A 98 11.92 4.82 -1.69
N GLN A 99 12.29 5.45 -0.57
CA GLN A 99 13.68 5.83 -0.29
C GLN A 99 14.58 4.60 -0.25
N LEU A 100 14.13 3.52 0.39
CA LEU A 100 14.88 2.27 0.42
C LEU A 100 15.08 1.70 -1.01
N LYS A 101 14.02 1.69 -1.83
CA LYS A 101 14.06 1.15 -3.19
C LYS A 101 14.98 1.95 -4.11
N ILE A 102 14.92 3.28 -4.05
CA ILE A 102 15.77 4.18 -4.84
C ILE A 102 17.22 4.10 -4.33
N GLY A 103 17.40 4.20 -3.01
CA GLY A 103 18.70 4.21 -2.34
C GLY A 103 19.53 2.94 -2.45
N LEU A 104 18.92 1.81 -2.82
CA LEU A 104 19.59 0.50 -2.98
C LEU A 104 20.83 0.58 -3.89
N LEU A 105 20.79 1.41 -4.93
CA LEU A 105 21.89 1.57 -5.88
C LEU A 105 22.51 2.97 -5.88
N ASP A 106 22.01 3.91 -5.08
CA ASP A 106 22.48 5.31 -5.11
C ASP A 106 23.99 5.40 -4.86
N HIS A 107 24.50 4.67 -3.85
CA HIS A 107 25.93 4.66 -3.56
C HIS A 107 26.72 4.05 -4.71
N TYR A 108 26.27 2.90 -5.22
CA TYR A 108 26.92 2.20 -6.33
C TYR A 108 26.97 3.07 -7.60
N LEU A 109 25.85 3.66 -8.00
CA LEU A 109 25.75 4.55 -9.16
C LEU A 109 26.62 5.80 -8.98
N SER A 110 26.61 6.40 -7.79
CA SER A 110 27.48 7.54 -7.48
C SER A 110 28.96 7.20 -7.64
N GLN A 111 29.38 5.99 -7.26
CA GLN A 111 30.76 5.54 -7.48
C GLN A 111 31.06 5.30 -8.96
N GLN A 112 30.17 4.61 -9.68
CA GLN A 112 30.34 4.37 -11.12
C GLN A 112 30.38 5.67 -11.94
N LEU A 113 29.64 6.70 -11.53
CA LEU A 113 29.69 8.02 -12.19
C LEU A 113 31.00 8.76 -11.92
N LYS A 114 31.60 8.62 -10.72
CA LYS A 114 32.90 9.22 -10.39
C LYS A 114 34.06 8.50 -11.08
N ARG A 115 33.98 7.18 -11.14
CA ARG A 115 34.97 6.32 -11.76
C ARG A 115 34.26 5.12 -12.40
N PRO A 116 34.05 5.15 -13.72
CA PRO A 116 33.44 4.04 -14.43
C PRO A 116 34.40 2.85 -14.39
N ASP A 117 34.03 1.79 -13.67
CA ASP A 117 34.82 0.56 -13.62
C ASP A 117 34.25 -0.50 -14.59
N MET A 118 33.01 -0.31 -15.07
CA MET A 118 32.43 -1.11 -16.15
C MET A 118 32.63 -0.43 -17.51
N PRO A 119 33.12 -1.16 -18.53
CA PRO A 119 33.17 -0.63 -19.88
C PRO A 119 31.74 -0.36 -20.38
N TYR A 120 31.51 0.83 -20.95
CA TYR A 120 30.31 1.07 -21.74
C TYR A 120 30.34 0.15 -22.96
N ALA A 121 29.31 -0.68 -23.11
CA ALA A 121 29.08 -1.49 -24.31
C ALA A 121 28.46 -0.63 -25.42
#